data_AF-A0A7V4XF85-F1
#
_entry.id   AF-A0A7V4XF85-F1
#
_cell.length_a   1.000
_cell.length_b   1.000
_cell.length_c   1.000
_cell.angle_alpha   90.00
_cell.angle_beta   90.00
_cell.angle_gamma   90.00
#
_symmetry.space_group_name_H-M   'P 1'
#
loop_
_entity.id
_entity.type
_entity.pdbx_description
1 polymer ?
#
loop_
_entity_poly.entity_id
_entity_poly.type
_entity_poly.pdbx_seq_one_letter_code
_entity_poly.pdbx_strand_id
1 'polypeptide(L)'
;MRTACVFAIFAAVFALSGVALAQGCGVVGGGPPPCMPACPPVPQPANIGAGPAAGLNCLSGCDFDQNYISAMYQQHNTIATLAYAGMTRVSDEDIQALSRKIRDEQLDLNNKLAQYAAKAGICLPALPGGQGPSIVASLCGMDQCNFSMTYAATMIELLQQSKDAADIARARSNIPEVRYQAGIVSKSADNEIAAIGAWEQTVVVACTPTCVSRNPVGCGPTCNPGYPLYQPGL
;
A
#
# COMPACT_ATOMS: atom_id res chain seq x y z
N MET A 1 3.60 -22.42 -40.13
CA MET A 1 2.42 -21.91 -39.42
C MET A 1 2.90 -20.85 -38.45
N ARG A 2 2.67 -19.57 -38.76
CA ARG A 2 3.13 -18.43 -37.96
C ARG A 2 1.92 -17.89 -37.19
N THR A 3 1.89 -18.10 -35.88
CA THR A 3 0.85 -17.60 -34.99
C THR A 3 1.23 -16.18 -34.59
N ALA A 4 0.49 -15.19 -35.09
CA ALA A 4 0.64 -13.79 -34.71
C ALA A 4 -0.10 -13.55 -33.39
N CYS A 5 0.61 -13.18 -32.32
CA CYS A 5 0.00 -12.65 -31.11
C CYS A 5 -0.40 -11.19 -31.33
N VAL A 6 -1.71 -10.94 -31.32
CA VAL A 6 -2.30 -9.61 -31.29
C VAL A 6 -2.19 -9.10 -29.86
N PHE A 7 -1.31 -8.11 -29.62
CA PHE A 7 -1.32 -7.34 -28.38
C PHE A 7 -2.38 -6.24 -28.48
N ALA A 8 -3.43 -6.36 -27.68
CA ALA A 8 -4.43 -5.32 -27.50
C ALA A 8 -3.83 -4.17 -26.69
N ILE A 9 -3.73 -3.00 -27.31
CA ILE A 9 -3.35 -1.74 -26.68
C ILE A 9 -4.58 -1.18 -25.98
N PHE A 10 -4.64 -1.24 -24.65
CA PHE A 10 -5.60 -0.46 -23.88
C PHE A 10 -5.07 0.96 -23.70
N ALA A 11 -5.56 1.87 -24.55
CA ALA A 11 -5.36 3.31 -24.38
C ALA A 11 -6.37 3.84 -23.37
N ALA A 12 -5.93 4.12 -22.14
CA ALA A 12 -6.73 4.85 -21.16
C ALA A 12 -6.64 6.36 -21.47
N VAL A 13 -7.72 6.91 -22.02
CA VAL A 13 -7.92 8.34 -22.24
C VAL A 13 -8.28 8.98 -20.90
N PHE A 14 -7.35 9.71 -20.30
CA PHE A 14 -7.63 10.54 -19.12
C PHE A 14 -8.12 11.91 -19.58
N ALA A 15 -9.43 12.14 -19.41
CA ALA A 15 -10.06 13.44 -19.60
C ALA A 15 -9.75 14.35 -18.39
N LEU A 16 -9.05 15.45 -18.66
CA LEU A 16 -8.90 16.58 -17.74
C LEU A 16 -10.17 17.45 -17.85
N SER A 17 -10.93 17.54 -16.76
CA SER A 17 -11.97 18.56 -16.61
C SER A 17 -11.86 19.19 -15.21
N GLY A 18 -11.31 20.41 -15.20
CA GLY A 18 -11.42 21.31 -14.07
C GLY A 18 -12.77 22.02 -14.09
N VAL A 19 -13.39 22.14 -12.92
CA VAL A 19 -14.50 23.07 -12.70
C VAL A 19 -14.29 23.73 -11.33
N ALA A 20 -14.08 25.04 -11.35
CA ALA A 20 -14.16 25.88 -10.18
C ALA A 20 -15.62 26.28 -9.97
N LEU A 21 -16.18 25.96 -8.80
CA LEU A 21 -17.46 26.51 -8.35
C LEU A 21 -17.26 27.15 -6.99
N ALA A 22 -17.27 28.48 -6.98
CA ALA A 22 -17.50 29.29 -5.81
C ALA A 22 -19.01 29.23 -5.48
N GLN A 23 -19.35 28.72 -4.31
CA GLN A 23 -20.70 28.83 -3.76
C GLN A 23 -20.60 29.30 -2.30
N GLY A 24 -21.20 30.46 -2.03
CA GLY A 24 -21.31 31.04 -0.71
C GLY A 24 -22.38 30.33 0.13
N CYS A 25 -22.15 30.27 1.44
CA CYS A 25 -23.12 29.74 2.39
C CYS A 25 -23.73 30.89 3.19
N GLY A 26 -25.05 31.07 3.01
CA GLY A 26 -25.90 31.78 3.95
C GLY A 26 -26.16 30.89 5.17
N VAL A 27 -26.21 31.52 6.35
CA VAL A 27 -26.53 30.88 7.63
C VAL A 27 -28.04 30.95 7.83
N VAL A 28 -28.71 29.80 7.76
CA VAL A 28 -30.12 29.66 8.17
C VAL A 28 -30.19 28.61 9.28
N GLY A 29 -30.65 29.04 10.45
CA GLY A 29 -30.74 28.23 11.66
C GLY A 29 -31.82 27.15 11.58
N GLY A 30 -31.42 25.91 11.86
CA GLY A 30 -32.29 24.77 12.14
C GLY A 30 -31.76 24.05 13.37
N GLY A 31 -32.65 23.70 14.30
CA GLY A 31 -32.31 23.04 15.56
C GLY A 31 -31.55 21.72 15.36
N PRO A 32 -30.83 21.23 16.40
CA PRO A 32 -29.99 20.05 16.29
C PRO A 32 -30.84 18.82 15.90
N PRO A 33 -30.51 18.14 14.78
CA PRO A 33 -31.16 16.88 14.44
C PRO A 33 -30.87 15.83 15.53
N PRO A 34 -31.78 14.87 15.76
CA PRO A 34 -31.55 13.79 16.71
C PRO A 34 -30.26 13.05 16.33
N CYS A 35 -29.40 12.87 17.34
CA CYS A 35 -28.08 12.27 17.21
C CYS A 35 -28.18 10.94 16.46
N MET A 36 -27.62 10.87 15.25
CA MET A 36 -27.41 9.60 14.57
C MET A 36 -26.54 8.72 15.49
N PRO A 37 -26.76 7.39 15.52
CA PRO A 37 -25.88 6.49 16.25
C PRO A 37 -24.45 6.72 15.78
N ALA A 38 -23.53 6.92 16.74
CA ALA A 38 -22.12 7.15 16.46
C ALA A 38 -21.61 6.06 15.52
N CYS A 39 -21.03 6.46 14.37
CA CYS A 39 -20.35 5.52 13.50
C CYS A 39 -19.35 4.71 14.34
N PRO A 40 -19.29 3.38 14.16
CA PRO A 40 -18.26 2.59 14.81
C PRO A 40 -16.89 3.20 14.49
N PRO A 41 -15.95 3.24 15.46
CA PRO A 41 -14.62 3.76 15.21
C PRO A 41 -14.01 3.00 14.04
N VAL A 42 -13.51 3.76 13.05
CA VAL A 42 -12.78 3.18 11.92
C VAL A 42 -11.58 2.40 12.49
N PRO A 43 -11.35 1.15 12.08
CA PRO A 43 -10.18 0.40 12.51
C PRO A 43 -8.91 1.24 12.31
N GLN A 44 -8.15 1.43 13.38
CA GLN A 44 -6.88 2.14 13.30
C GLN A 44 -5.87 1.26 12.54
N PRO A 45 -4.99 1.86 11.71
CA PRO A 45 -3.91 1.12 11.08
C PRO A 45 -3.05 0.40 12.12
N ALA A 46 -2.37 -0.67 11.70
CA ALA A 46 -1.33 -1.29 12.51
C ALA A 46 -0.27 -0.22 12.90
N ASN A 47 0.49 -0.47 13.96
CA ASN A 47 1.63 0.39 14.31
C ASN A 47 2.74 0.22 13.26
N ILE A 48 2.62 0.96 12.14
CA ILE A 48 3.50 0.90 10.97
C ILE A 48 4.81 1.69 11.20
N GLY A 49 4.92 2.43 12.31
CA GLY A 49 6.09 3.23 12.63
C GLY A 49 6.34 4.36 11.62
N ALA A 50 7.53 4.98 11.70
CA ALA A 50 7.93 6.00 10.74
C ALA A 50 8.41 5.35 9.44
N GLY A 51 7.87 5.81 8.31
CA GLY A 51 8.27 5.35 6.98
C GLY A 51 9.68 5.79 6.56
N PRO A 52 10.16 5.34 5.38
CA PRO A 52 11.53 5.58 4.91
C PRO A 52 11.91 7.06 4.82
N ALA A 53 10.95 7.94 4.52
CA ALA A 53 11.15 9.38 4.37
C ALA A 53 11.75 10.05 5.62
N ALA A 54 11.39 9.56 6.83
CA ALA A 54 11.81 10.17 8.09
C ALA A 54 13.34 10.19 8.26
N GLY A 55 14.04 9.17 7.74
CA GLY A 55 15.50 9.05 7.83
C GLY A 55 16.28 9.86 6.78
N LEU A 56 15.61 10.43 5.77
CA LEU A 56 16.28 10.99 4.59
C LEU A 56 16.53 12.50 4.67
N ASN A 57 15.87 13.22 5.57
CA ASN A 57 15.86 14.70 5.55
C ASN A 57 17.26 15.30 5.76
N CYS A 58 18.09 14.69 6.58
CA CYS A 58 19.41 15.24 6.95
C CYS A 58 20.59 14.66 6.15
N LEU A 59 20.34 13.81 5.15
CA LEU A 59 21.40 13.13 4.39
C LEU A 59 21.69 13.84 3.07
N SER A 60 22.90 13.70 2.54
CA SER A 60 23.22 14.22 1.20
C SER A 60 24.25 13.34 0.50
N GLY A 61 24.51 13.60 -0.79
CA GLY A 61 25.55 12.88 -1.52
C GLY A 61 25.29 11.37 -1.60
N CYS A 62 26.37 10.60 -1.44
CA CYS A 62 26.33 9.13 -1.44
C CYS A 62 25.59 8.55 -0.23
N ASP A 63 25.67 9.21 0.94
CA ASP A 63 24.99 8.75 2.16
C ASP A 63 23.47 8.76 1.97
N PHE A 64 22.96 9.77 1.27
CA PHE A 64 21.54 9.83 0.89
C PHE A 64 21.15 8.62 0.02
N ASP A 65 21.89 8.36 -1.05
CA ASP A 65 21.58 7.28 -2.01
C ASP A 65 21.62 5.90 -1.32
N GLN A 66 22.62 5.66 -0.47
CA GLN A 66 22.74 4.43 0.31
C GLN A 66 21.55 4.23 1.26
N ASN A 67 21.15 5.26 1.99
CA ASN A 67 20.04 5.16 2.94
C ASN A 67 18.70 5.01 2.21
N TYR A 68 18.49 5.75 1.12
CA TYR A 68 17.28 5.61 0.31
C TYR A 68 17.13 4.18 -0.25
N ILE A 69 18.16 3.66 -0.92
CA ILE A 69 18.12 2.32 -1.52
C ILE A 69 17.86 1.27 -0.44
N SER A 70 18.54 1.34 0.69
CA SER A 70 18.39 0.37 1.79
C SER A 70 17.00 0.44 2.42
N ALA A 71 16.50 1.64 2.71
CA ALA A 71 15.20 1.84 3.35
C ALA A 71 14.04 1.46 2.42
N MET A 72 14.11 1.84 1.14
CA MET A 72 13.09 1.44 0.15
C MET A 72 13.09 -0.05 -0.12
N TYR A 73 14.26 -0.69 -0.13
CA TYR A 73 14.35 -2.13 -0.27
C TYR A 73 13.59 -2.85 0.84
N GLN A 74 13.72 -2.39 2.09
CA GLN A 74 12.94 -2.91 3.21
C GLN A 74 11.44 -2.56 3.11
N GLN A 75 11.10 -1.33 2.71
CA GLN A 75 9.71 -0.88 2.56
C GLN A 75 8.94 -1.72 1.55
N HIS A 76 9.49 -1.93 0.35
CA HIS A 76 8.86 -2.75 -0.68
C HIS A 76 8.65 -4.20 -0.21
N ASN A 77 9.57 -4.77 0.58
CA ASN A 77 9.36 -6.11 1.15
C ASN A 77 8.21 -6.13 2.17
N THR A 78 8.09 -5.10 3.00
CA THR A 78 6.97 -4.93 3.93
C THR A 78 5.64 -4.84 3.16
N ILE A 79 5.58 -4.01 2.11
CA ILE A 79 4.40 -3.86 1.24
C ILE A 79 4.06 -5.19 0.56
N ALA A 80 5.04 -5.86 -0.05
CA ALA A 80 4.84 -7.15 -0.72
C ALA A 80 4.32 -8.24 0.24
N THR A 81 4.81 -8.25 1.49
CA THR A 81 4.35 -9.19 2.53
C THR A 81 2.90 -8.92 2.92
N LEU A 82 2.53 -7.65 3.12
CA LEU A 82 1.16 -7.28 3.41
C LEU A 82 0.23 -7.58 2.22
N ALA A 83 0.66 -7.27 1.00
CA ALA A 83 -0.07 -7.56 -0.22
C ALA A 83 -0.37 -9.07 -0.37
N TYR A 84 0.59 -9.94 -0.01
CA TYR A 84 0.34 -11.38 0.05
C TYR A 84 -0.76 -11.77 1.05
N ALA A 85 -0.83 -11.11 2.21
CA ALA A 85 -1.95 -11.31 3.13
C ALA A 85 -3.28 -10.84 2.51
N GLY A 86 -3.26 -9.71 1.80
CA GLY A 86 -4.40 -9.21 1.03
C GLY A 86 -4.94 -10.23 0.03
N MET A 87 -4.04 -10.83 -0.75
CA MET A 87 -4.35 -11.86 -1.75
C MET A 87 -5.04 -13.10 -1.17
N THR A 88 -4.75 -13.44 0.09
CA THR A 88 -5.16 -14.73 0.68
C THR A 88 -6.33 -14.60 1.65
N ARG A 89 -6.60 -13.40 2.18
CA ARG A 89 -7.57 -13.22 3.26
C ARG A 89 -8.69 -12.22 2.97
N VAL A 90 -8.53 -11.30 2.04
CA VAL A 90 -9.65 -10.41 1.66
C VAL A 90 -10.69 -11.23 0.88
N SER A 91 -11.99 -11.02 1.14
CA SER A 91 -13.08 -11.70 0.42
C SER A 91 -13.22 -11.27 -1.04
N ASP A 92 -12.95 -10.00 -1.29
CA ASP A 92 -13.24 -9.35 -2.54
C ASP A 92 -12.18 -9.68 -3.61
N GLU A 93 -12.63 -10.13 -4.79
CA GLU A 93 -11.73 -10.61 -5.85
C GLU A 93 -10.93 -9.48 -6.49
N ASP A 94 -11.51 -8.27 -6.61
CA ASP A 94 -10.88 -7.11 -7.21
C ASP A 94 -9.71 -6.64 -6.36
N ILE A 95 -9.90 -6.58 -5.04
CA ILE A 95 -8.81 -6.21 -4.13
C ILE A 95 -7.78 -7.33 -3.98
N GLN A 96 -8.15 -8.62 -4.07
CA GLN A 96 -7.16 -9.70 -4.17
C GLN A 96 -6.31 -9.56 -5.45
N ALA A 97 -6.93 -9.20 -6.58
CA ALA A 97 -6.23 -8.98 -7.84
C ALA A 97 -5.30 -7.77 -7.78
N LEU A 98 -5.77 -6.67 -7.19
CA LEU A 98 -4.94 -5.50 -6.93
C LEU A 98 -3.77 -5.85 -5.99
N SER A 99 -4.00 -6.65 -4.95
CA SER A 99 -2.95 -7.10 -4.03
C SER A 99 -1.89 -7.96 -4.73
N ARG A 100 -2.26 -8.83 -5.68
CA ARG A 100 -1.30 -9.56 -6.53
C ARG A 100 -0.42 -8.59 -7.32
N LYS A 101 -1.05 -7.61 -7.97
CA LYS A 101 -0.34 -6.61 -8.77
C LYS A 101 0.64 -5.82 -7.92
N ILE A 102 0.20 -5.30 -6.76
CA ILE A 102 1.06 -4.57 -5.81
C ILE A 102 2.26 -5.45 -5.44
N ARG A 103 2.02 -6.69 -4.99
CA ARG A 103 3.10 -7.60 -4.59
C ARG A 103 4.15 -7.77 -5.69
N ASP A 104 3.71 -8.11 -6.90
CA ASP A 104 4.61 -8.40 -8.01
C ASP A 104 5.40 -7.15 -8.43
N GLU A 105 4.76 -5.99 -8.42
CA GLU A 105 5.40 -4.71 -8.69
C GLU A 105 6.46 -4.36 -7.64
N GLN A 106 6.15 -4.46 -6.35
CA GLN A 106 7.10 -4.19 -5.27
C GLN A 106 8.32 -5.12 -5.31
N LEU A 107 8.13 -6.39 -5.71
CA LEU A 107 9.25 -7.33 -5.92
C LEU A 107 10.12 -6.94 -7.12
N ASP A 108 9.53 -6.51 -8.23
CA ASP A 108 10.29 -5.98 -9.38
C ASP A 108 11.08 -4.71 -9.02
N LEU A 109 10.44 -3.78 -8.31
CA LEU A 109 11.10 -2.57 -7.81
C LEU A 109 12.30 -2.92 -6.91
N ASN A 110 12.18 -3.96 -6.08
CA ASN A 110 13.29 -4.45 -5.25
C ASN A 110 14.43 -5.08 -6.05
N ASN A 111 14.12 -5.84 -7.09
CA ASN A 111 15.15 -6.38 -7.98
C ASN A 111 15.95 -5.25 -8.64
N LYS A 112 15.28 -4.18 -9.06
CA LYS A 112 15.93 -2.98 -9.61
C LYS A 112 16.80 -2.26 -8.58
N LEU A 113 16.30 -2.05 -7.35
CA LEU A 113 17.09 -1.45 -6.27
C LEU A 113 18.33 -2.29 -5.92
N ALA A 114 18.23 -3.62 -5.92
CA ALA A 114 19.37 -4.50 -5.71
C ALA A 114 20.42 -4.38 -6.82
N GLN A 115 20.00 -4.26 -8.09
CA GLN A 115 20.91 -4.00 -9.20
C GLN A 115 21.61 -2.63 -9.06
N TYR A 116 20.89 -1.59 -8.65
CA TYR A 116 21.48 -0.28 -8.42
C TYR A 116 22.45 -0.28 -7.22
N ALA A 117 22.09 -0.96 -6.14
CA ALA A 117 22.95 -1.14 -4.98
C ALA A 117 24.28 -1.82 -5.37
N ALA A 118 24.20 -2.92 -6.13
CA ALA A 118 25.37 -3.65 -6.60
C ALA A 118 26.27 -2.78 -7.49
N LYS A 119 25.69 -2.02 -8.43
CA LYS A 119 26.44 -1.10 -9.30
C LYS A 119 27.12 0.03 -8.52
N ALA A 120 26.48 0.51 -7.45
CA ALA A 120 26.99 1.59 -6.61
C ALA A 120 27.91 1.11 -5.47
N GLY A 121 28.13 -0.20 -5.33
CA GLY A 121 28.92 -0.77 -4.23
C GLY A 121 28.24 -0.66 -2.86
N ILE A 122 26.92 -0.53 -2.82
CA ILE A 122 26.12 -0.43 -1.60
C ILE A 122 25.76 -1.84 -1.12
N CYS A 123 26.12 -2.15 0.12
CA CYS A 123 25.66 -3.36 0.78
C CYS A 123 24.20 -3.19 1.20
N LEU A 124 23.30 -3.96 0.58
CA LEU A 124 21.92 -4.02 1.05
C LEU A 124 21.88 -4.68 2.43
N PRO A 125 20.98 -4.23 3.31
CA PRO A 125 20.75 -4.95 4.54
C PRO A 125 20.32 -6.38 4.19
N ALA A 126 20.69 -7.34 5.04
CA ALA A 126 19.98 -8.62 5.03
C ALA A 126 18.47 -8.34 5.13
N LEU A 127 17.63 -9.30 4.78
CA LEU A 127 16.19 -9.20 4.99
C LEU A 127 15.84 -9.81 6.35
N PRO A 128 16.01 -9.12 7.51
CA PRO A 128 15.52 -9.64 8.78
C PRO A 128 14.01 -9.43 8.83
N GLY A 129 13.25 -10.26 8.13
CA GLY A 129 11.78 -10.29 8.18
C GLY A 129 11.03 -9.02 7.75
N GLY A 130 11.64 -7.83 7.69
CA GLY A 130 10.91 -6.55 7.59
C GLY A 130 9.89 -6.36 8.73
N GLN A 131 9.13 -5.26 8.66
CA GLN A 131 7.97 -5.07 9.54
C GLN A 131 6.73 -5.84 9.03
N GLY A 132 6.79 -6.38 7.80
CA GLY A 132 5.69 -7.10 7.14
C GLY A 132 5.05 -8.17 8.03
N PRO A 133 5.81 -9.16 8.55
CA PRO A 133 5.27 -10.22 9.41
C PRO A 133 4.62 -9.71 10.68
N SER A 134 5.18 -8.69 11.34
CA SER A 134 4.56 -8.08 12.53
C SER A 134 3.26 -7.34 12.19
N ILE A 135 3.22 -6.65 11.06
CA ILE A 135 2.00 -5.99 10.57
C ILE A 135 0.94 -7.06 10.28
N VAL A 136 1.26 -8.10 9.51
CA VAL A 136 0.27 -9.15 9.20
C VAL A 136 -0.15 -9.92 10.46
N ALA A 137 0.76 -10.15 11.41
CA ALA A 137 0.42 -10.75 12.69
C ALA A 137 -0.59 -9.90 13.48
N SER A 138 -0.50 -8.57 13.40
CA SER A 138 -1.50 -7.69 14.04
C SER A 138 -2.89 -7.77 13.39
N LEU A 139 -2.96 -8.20 12.13
CA LEU A 139 -4.21 -8.45 11.39
C LEU A 139 -4.75 -9.88 11.60
N CYS A 140 -4.02 -10.75 12.30
CA CYS A 140 -4.49 -12.09 12.62
C CYS A 140 -5.64 -12.04 13.63
N GLY A 141 -6.64 -12.89 13.46
CA GLY A 141 -7.78 -12.98 14.38
C GLY A 141 -8.89 -11.95 14.16
N MET A 142 -8.69 -10.96 13.28
CA MET A 142 -9.77 -10.11 12.79
C MET A 142 -10.76 -10.93 11.95
N ASP A 143 -12.06 -10.64 12.10
CA ASP A 143 -13.05 -11.10 11.14
C ASP A 143 -12.77 -10.53 9.74
N GLN A 144 -13.41 -11.09 8.72
CA GLN A 144 -13.11 -10.77 7.33
C GLN A 144 -13.34 -9.30 6.97
N CYS A 145 -14.38 -8.68 7.52
CA CYS A 145 -14.69 -7.29 7.23
C CYS A 145 -13.65 -6.36 7.87
N ASN A 146 -13.39 -6.56 9.17
CA ASN A 146 -12.38 -5.80 9.90
C ASN A 146 -10.97 -6.01 9.32
N PHE A 147 -10.65 -7.22 8.88
CA PHE A 147 -9.40 -7.50 8.18
C PHE A 147 -9.29 -6.68 6.90
N SER A 148 -10.31 -6.68 6.05
CA SER A 148 -10.26 -6.02 4.74
C SER A 148 -10.13 -4.51 4.86
N MET A 149 -10.87 -3.89 5.79
CA MET A 149 -10.77 -2.46 6.08
C MET A 149 -9.40 -2.09 6.68
N THR A 150 -8.92 -2.87 7.66
CA THR A 150 -7.62 -2.59 8.29
C THR A 150 -6.47 -2.83 7.31
N TYR A 151 -6.59 -3.83 6.44
CA TYR A 151 -5.65 -4.10 5.35
C TYR A 151 -5.53 -2.90 4.40
N ALA A 152 -6.66 -2.40 3.90
CA ALA A 152 -6.68 -1.29 2.94
C ALA A 152 -6.09 -0.01 3.55
N ALA A 153 -6.51 0.37 4.76
CA ALA A 153 -5.95 1.50 5.48
C ALA A 153 -4.43 1.36 5.72
N THR A 154 -3.97 0.18 6.14
CA THR A 154 -2.54 -0.11 6.36
C THR A 154 -1.75 -0.06 5.06
N MET A 155 -2.31 -0.58 3.97
CA MET A 155 -1.67 -0.58 2.65
C MET A 155 -1.53 0.85 2.10
N ILE A 156 -2.58 1.68 2.21
CA ILE A 156 -2.55 3.09 1.81
C ILE A 156 -1.44 3.84 2.57
N GLU A 157 -1.35 3.66 3.88
CA GLU A 157 -0.31 4.29 4.70
C GLU A 157 1.11 3.87 4.27
N LEU A 158 1.35 2.57 4.06
CA LEU A 158 2.66 2.09 3.58
C LEU A 158 3.02 2.61 2.18
N LEU A 159 2.03 2.71 1.29
CA LEU A 159 2.21 3.27 -0.04
C LEU A 159 2.49 4.78 0.01
N GLN A 160 1.83 5.51 0.91
CA GLN A 160 2.09 6.92 1.13
C GLN A 160 3.53 7.15 1.63
N GLN A 161 3.98 6.34 2.59
CA GLN A 161 5.35 6.38 3.08
C GLN A 161 6.39 6.07 1.98
N SER A 162 6.08 5.10 1.11
CA SER A 162 6.89 4.76 -0.07
C SER A 162 6.97 5.92 -1.06
N LYS A 163 5.82 6.52 -1.35
CA LYS A 163 5.69 7.69 -2.24
C LYS A 163 6.50 8.89 -1.73
N ASP A 164 6.34 9.25 -0.46
CA ASP A 164 7.02 10.41 0.12
C ASP A 164 8.54 10.26 0.05
N ALA A 165 9.05 9.06 0.35
CA ALA A 165 10.47 8.76 0.22
C ALA A 165 10.94 8.82 -1.25
N ALA A 166 10.12 8.33 -2.18
CA ALA A 166 10.41 8.37 -3.60
C ALA A 166 10.41 9.80 -4.16
N ASP A 167 9.50 10.67 -3.72
CA ASP A 167 9.49 12.09 -4.11
C ASP A 167 10.77 12.81 -3.63
N ILE A 168 11.23 12.51 -2.41
CA ILE A 168 12.51 13.00 -1.88
C ILE A 168 13.68 12.51 -2.73
N ALA A 169 13.74 11.22 -3.07
CA ALA A 169 14.83 10.66 -3.87
C ALA A 169 14.85 11.15 -5.31
N ARG A 170 13.67 11.34 -5.94
CA ARG A 170 13.58 11.95 -7.26
C ARG A 170 14.25 13.33 -7.30
N ALA A 171 14.12 14.11 -6.23
CA ALA A 171 14.70 15.44 -6.12
C ALA A 171 16.19 15.44 -5.76
N ARG A 172 16.67 14.44 -4.99
CA ARG A 172 17.98 14.52 -4.30
C ARG A 172 19.01 13.47 -4.68
N SER A 173 18.60 12.34 -5.25
CA SER A 173 19.51 11.25 -5.56
C SER A 173 20.56 11.68 -6.59
N ASN A 174 21.83 11.32 -6.36
CA ASN A 174 22.90 11.60 -7.32
C ASN A 174 23.02 10.52 -8.38
N ILE A 175 22.42 9.35 -8.16
CA ILE A 175 22.34 8.26 -9.13
C ILE A 175 21.15 8.51 -10.07
N PRO A 176 21.36 8.76 -11.37
CA PRO A 176 20.26 9.07 -12.32
C PRO A 176 19.21 7.98 -12.42
N GLU A 177 19.62 6.71 -12.40
CA GLU A 177 18.74 5.54 -12.47
C GLU A 177 17.84 5.45 -11.23
N VAL A 178 18.37 5.79 -10.05
CA VAL A 178 17.60 5.82 -8.80
C VAL A 178 16.57 6.95 -8.83
N ARG A 179 16.93 8.14 -9.34
CA ARG A 179 15.93 9.23 -9.53
C ARG A 179 14.81 8.84 -10.47
N TYR A 180 15.15 8.22 -11.60
CA TYR A 180 14.17 7.76 -12.57
C TYR A 180 13.24 6.71 -11.95
N GLN A 181 13.82 5.72 -11.26
CA GLN A 181 13.07 4.69 -10.56
C GLN A 181 12.17 5.27 -9.47
N ALA A 182 12.64 6.23 -8.69
CA ALA A 182 11.84 6.90 -7.67
C ALA A 182 10.62 7.61 -8.29
N GLY A 183 10.76 8.17 -9.49
CA GLY A 183 9.63 8.70 -10.25
C GLY A 183 8.57 7.64 -10.61
N ILE A 184 9.00 6.41 -10.93
CA ILE A 184 8.08 5.27 -11.17
C ILE A 184 7.38 4.87 -9.87
N VAL A 185 8.13 4.73 -8.77
CA VAL A 185 7.58 4.35 -7.46
C VAL A 185 6.51 5.34 -7.00
N SER A 186 6.81 6.65 -7.03
CA SER A 186 5.87 7.71 -6.63
C SER A 186 4.57 7.64 -7.45
N LYS A 187 4.67 7.55 -8.78
CA LYS A 187 3.49 7.45 -9.66
C LYS A 187 2.70 6.16 -9.45
N SER A 188 3.38 5.04 -9.23
CA SER A 188 2.71 3.76 -9.00
C SER A 188 1.94 3.77 -7.69
N ALA A 189 2.58 4.22 -6.61
CA ALA A 189 1.95 4.37 -5.30
C ALA A 189 0.70 5.26 -5.37
N ASP A 190 0.73 6.38 -6.11
CA ASP A 190 -0.48 7.21 -6.33
C ASP A 190 -1.63 6.42 -6.98
N ASN A 191 -1.35 5.63 -8.02
CA ASN A 191 -2.37 4.83 -8.69
C ASN A 191 -2.92 3.73 -7.76
N GLU A 192 -2.06 3.09 -6.97
CA GLU A 192 -2.43 2.04 -6.03
C GLU A 192 -3.26 2.61 -4.86
N ILE A 193 -2.87 3.75 -4.29
CA ILE A 193 -3.65 4.48 -3.27
C ILE A 193 -5.02 4.85 -3.82
N ALA A 194 -5.09 5.42 -5.03
CA ALA A 194 -6.36 5.80 -5.65
C ALA A 194 -7.26 4.58 -5.89
N ALA A 195 -6.68 3.45 -6.33
CA ALA A 195 -7.43 2.22 -6.57
C ALA A 195 -7.98 1.61 -5.27
N ILE A 196 -7.17 1.55 -4.21
CA ILE A 196 -7.62 1.05 -2.90
C ILE A 196 -8.69 1.99 -2.31
N GLY A 197 -8.48 3.32 -2.38
CA GLY A 197 -9.46 4.29 -1.87
C GLY A 197 -10.80 4.27 -2.63
N ALA A 198 -10.76 4.03 -3.95
CA ALA A 198 -11.98 3.82 -4.74
C ALA A 198 -12.70 2.53 -4.32
N TRP A 199 -11.96 1.45 -4.09
CA TRP A 199 -12.50 0.18 -3.58
C TRP A 199 -13.13 0.35 -2.18
N GLU A 200 -12.49 1.05 -1.25
CA GLU A 200 -13.03 1.29 0.10
C GLU A 200 -14.41 1.96 0.06
N GLN A 201 -14.62 2.92 -0.84
CA GLN A 201 -15.92 3.58 -1.01
C GLN A 201 -17.03 2.62 -1.46
N THR A 202 -16.69 1.53 -2.14
CA THR A 202 -17.65 0.51 -2.58
C THR A 202 -17.94 -0.52 -1.49
N VAL A 203 -16.93 -0.91 -0.70
CA VAL A 203 -17.04 -2.02 0.28
C VAL A 203 -17.58 -1.60 1.63
N VAL A 204 -17.41 -0.34 2.06
CA VAL A 204 -17.99 0.16 3.31
C VAL A 204 -19.50 -0.08 3.39
N VAL A 205 -20.20 -0.09 2.25
CA VAL A 205 -21.64 -0.40 2.19
C VAL A 205 -21.94 -1.87 2.52
N ALA A 206 -21.11 -2.80 2.04
CA ALA A 206 -21.28 -4.24 2.24
C ALA A 206 -20.84 -4.70 3.64
N CYS A 207 -19.88 -3.99 4.22
CA CYS A 207 -19.28 -4.27 5.52
C CYS A 207 -20.09 -3.74 6.71
N THR A 208 -21.22 -3.05 6.45
CA THR A 208 -22.09 -2.56 7.51
C THR A 208 -22.57 -3.76 8.34
N PRO A 209 -22.22 -3.86 9.64
CA PRO A 209 -22.72 -4.95 10.46
C PRO A 209 -24.25 -4.81 10.49
N THR A 210 -24.94 -5.72 9.82
CA THR A 210 -26.34 -5.94 10.09
C THR A 210 -26.36 -6.48 11.51
N CYS A 211 -26.61 -5.59 12.47
CA CYS A 211 -26.84 -5.92 13.87
C CYS A 211 -28.10 -6.79 13.97
N VAL A 212 -28.02 -8.04 13.53
CA VAL A 212 -28.99 -9.08 13.84
C VAL A 212 -28.47 -9.72 15.11
N SER A 213 -29.15 -9.41 16.22
CA SER A 213 -28.85 -9.86 17.58
C SER A 213 -28.99 -11.38 17.75
N ARG A 214 -28.11 -12.19 17.14
CA ARG A 214 -28.11 -13.65 17.35
C ARG A 214 -26.72 -14.25 17.51
N ASN A 215 -26.42 -14.50 18.79
CA ASN A 215 -25.70 -15.64 19.36
C ASN A 215 -24.16 -15.70 19.22
N PRO A 216 -23.39 -15.72 20.33
CA PRO A 216 -21.93 -15.69 20.31
C PRO A 216 -21.31 -17.08 20.51
N VAL A 217 -21.13 -17.88 19.47
CA VAL A 217 -20.24 -19.06 19.58
C VAL A 217 -19.52 -19.35 18.27
N GLY A 218 -18.23 -19.00 18.25
CA GLY A 218 -17.15 -19.75 17.59
C GLY A 218 -17.16 -19.84 16.07
N CYS A 219 -16.40 -18.97 15.40
CA CYS A 219 -15.73 -19.26 14.12
C CYS A 219 -14.62 -18.23 13.89
N GLY A 220 -13.36 -18.64 14.08
CA GLY A 220 -12.20 -17.89 13.59
C GLY A 220 -11.21 -18.91 13.02
N PRO A 221 -10.87 -18.86 11.72
CA PRO A 221 -9.87 -19.76 11.15
C PRO A 221 -8.51 -19.48 11.79
N THR A 222 -7.81 -20.55 12.17
CA THR A 222 -6.46 -20.49 12.73
C THR A 222 -5.50 -19.91 11.69
N CYS A 223 -4.99 -18.71 11.92
CA CYS A 223 -3.91 -18.13 11.12
C CYS A 223 -2.63 -18.95 11.37
N ASN A 224 -2.12 -19.64 10.35
CA ASN A 224 -0.78 -20.23 10.40
C ASN A 224 0.22 -19.19 9.87
N PRO A 225 1.09 -18.59 10.70
CA PRO A 225 2.07 -17.59 10.27
C PRO A 225 3.27 -18.20 9.53
N GLY A 226 3.18 -19.46 9.07
CA GLY A 226 4.19 -20.11 8.25
C GLY A 226 4.29 -19.49 6.86
N TYR A 227 4.85 -18.28 6.76
CA TYR A 227 5.24 -17.69 5.49
C TYR A 227 6.42 -18.50 4.92
N PRO A 228 6.34 -19.01 3.69
CA PRO A 228 7.56 -19.44 3.00
C PRO A 228 8.41 -18.18 2.81
N LEU A 229 9.60 -18.16 3.44
CA LEU A 229 10.59 -17.13 3.19
C LEU A 229 10.84 -17.10 1.67
N TYR A 230 10.54 -15.97 1.04
CA TYR A 230 10.91 -15.75 -0.36
C TYR A 230 12.43 -15.81 -0.43
N GLN A 231 12.98 -16.90 -0.96
CA GLN A 231 14.37 -16.97 -1.38
C GLN A 231 14.45 -16.32 -2.75
N PRO A 232 15.05 -15.12 -2.90
CA PRO A 232 15.32 -14.59 -4.23
C PRO A 232 16.24 -15.59 -4.95
N GLY A 233 15.81 -16.01 -6.14
CA GLY A 233 16.57 -16.94 -6.97
C GLY A 233 17.97 -16.40 -7.23
N LEU A 234 18.96 -17.22 -6.87
CA LEU A 234 20.37 -17.10 -7.24
C LEU A 234 20.57 -17.34 -8.74
#